data_AF-A0A662E4C2-F1
#
_entry.id   AF-A0A662E4C2-F1
#
_cell.length_a   1.000
_cell.length_b   1.000
_cell.length_c   1.000
_cell.angle_alpha   90.00
_cell.angle_beta   90.00
_cell.angle_gamma   90.00
#
_symmetry.space_group_name_H-M   'P 1'
#
loop_
_entity.id
_entity.type
_entity.pdbx_description
1 polymer ?
#
loop_
_entity_poly.entity_id
_entity_poly.type
_entity_poly.pdbx_seq_one_letter_code
_entity_poly.pdbx_strand_id
1 'polypeptide(L)'
;MVEAFDKAEAEAMLVRSFASSLFHSKFLVTASGLAGIGSPNEIQTRRLTHNVILCGDLVSAAKPGEGLMAPRVMVAAGHQATVMLRILAGRE
;
A
#
# COMPACT_ATOMS: atom_id res chain seq x y z
N MET A 1 5.03 9.32 -3.85
CA MET A 1 3.58 9.30 -4.10
C MET A 1 2.95 8.28 -3.19
N VAL A 2 1.82 8.61 -2.57
CA VAL A 2 0.99 7.65 -1.82
C VAL A 2 -0.21 7.32 -2.71
N GLU A 3 -0.48 6.04 -2.90
CA GLU A 3 -1.61 5.53 -3.66
C GLU A 3 -2.75 5.16 -2.70
N ALA A 4 -3.98 5.52 -3.09
CA ALA A 4 -5.19 5.37 -2.28
C ALA A 4 -6.44 5.29 -3.20
N PHE A 5 -6.35 4.53 -4.29
CA PHE A 5 -7.45 4.27 -5.20
C PHE A 5 -8.27 3.06 -4.70
N ASP A 6 -9.60 3.18 -4.75
CA ASP A 6 -10.50 2.04 -4.46
C ASP A 6 -10.69 1.11 -5.67
N LYS A 7 -10.04 1.40 -6.81
CA LYS A 7 -10.19 0.65 -8.06
C LYS A 7 -8.90 -0.12 -8.38
N ALA A 8 -9.01 -1.44 -8.43
CA ALA A 8 -7.88 -2.34 -8.69
C ALA A 8 -7.18 -2.05 -10.03
N GLU A 9 -7.92 -1.65 -11.07
CA GLU A 9 -7.33 -1.31 -12.37
C GLU A 9 -6.45 -0.06 -12.30
N ALA A 10 -6.88 0.94 -11.54
CA ALA A 10 -6.13 2.19 -11.35
C ALA A 10 -4.86 1.95 -10.52
N GLU A 11 -4.97 1.16 -9.44
CA GLU A 11 -3.84 0.70 -8.64
C GLU A 11 -2.82 -0.04 -9.52
N ALA A 12 -3.27 -1.05 -10.28
CA ALA A 12 -2.41 -1.88 -11.12
C ALA A 12 -1.70 -1.05 -12.20
N MET A 13 -2.40 -0.11 -12.83
CA MET A 13 -1.80 0.82 -13.79
C MET A 13 -0.67 1.62 -13.13
N LEU A 14 -0.92 2.21 -11.96
CA LEU A 14 0.03 3.06 -11.26
C LEU A 14 1.27 2.28 -10.79
N VAL A 15 1.05 1.10 -10.20
CA VAL A 15 2.12 0.20 -9.76
C VAL A 15 3.00 -0.20 -10.94
N ARG A 16 2.41 -0.58 -12.07
CA ARG A 16 3.19 -0.93 -13.28
C ARG A 16 3.99 0.26 -13.80
N SER A 17 3.41 1.46 -13.83
CA SER A 17 4.14 2.66 -14.24
C SER A 17 5.34 2.93 -13.33
N PHE A 18 5.19 2.79 -12.02
CA PHE A 18 6.30 3.02 -11.08
C PHE A 18 7.35 1.93 -11.06
N ALA A 19 6.96 0.68 -11.28
CA ALA A 19 7.88 -0.44 -11.45
C ALA A 19 8.67 -0.37 -12.78
N SER A 20 8.20 0.40 -13.76
CA SER A 20 8.90 0.63 -15.03
C SER A 20 10.03 1.67 -14.90
N SER A 21 10.79 1.88 -15.98
CA SER A 21 11.83 2.91 -16.04
C SER A 21 11.27 4.35 -16.00
N LEU A 22 9.98 4.56 -16.25
CA LEU A 22 9.37 5.90 -16.36
C LEU A 22 9.49 6.73 -15.08
N PHE A 23 9.40 6.09 -13.91
CA PHE A 23 9.41 6.76 -12.60
C PHE A 23 10.48 6.22 -11.67
N HIS A 24 11.63 5.81 -12.22
CA HIS A 24 12.70 5.17 -11.45
C HIS A 24 13.19 6.00 -10.25
N SER A 25 13.16 7.33 -10.35
CA SER A 25 13.59 8.28 -9.30
C SER A 25 12.47 8.72 -8.34
N LYS A 26 11.26 8.15 -8.48
CA LYS A 26 10.10 8.47 -7.64
C LYS A 26 9.63 7.24 -6.91
N PHE A 27 9.35 7.40 -5.61
CA PHE A 27 8.78 6.34 -4.80
C PHE A 27 7.25 6.28 -4.91
N LEU A 28 6.72 5.07 -4.94
CA LEU A 28 5.30 4.75 -4.78
C LEU A 28 5.11 3.94 -3.49
N VAL A 29 4.17 4.38 -2.67
CA VAL A 29 3.72 3.66 -1.48
C VAL A 29 2.24 3.35 -1.64
N THR A 30 1.88 2.09 -1.77
CA THR A 30 0.52 1.59 -2.04
C THR A 30 0.05 0.66 -0.92
N ALA A 31 -1.23 0.30 -0.91
CA ALA A 31 -1.80 -0.59 0.09
C ALA A 31 -2.71 -1.65 -0.54
N SER A 32 -2.71 -2.85 0.02
CA SER A 32 -3.57 -3.95 -0.45
C SER A 32 -3.82 -4.95 0.67
N GLY A 33 -5.02 -5.55 0.71
CA GLY A 33 -5.34 -6.50 1.78
C GLY A 33 -5.83 -5.81 3.05
N LEU A 34 -6.97 -5.12 2.96
CA LEU A 34 -7.51 -4.26 4.04
C LEU A 34 -8.93 -4.67 4.49
N ALA A 35 -9.47 -5.74 3.92
CA ALA A 35 -10.79 -6.24 4.27
C ALA A 35 -10.79 -7.06 5.56
N GLY A 36 -11.98 -7.23 6.13
CA GLY A 36 -12.21 -8.14 7.24
C GLY A 36 -11.76 -7.64 8.61
N ILE A 37 -11.96 -8.49 9.62
CA ILE A 37 -11.74 -8.18 11.05
C ILE A 37 -10.52 -8.92 11.62
N GLY A 38 -9.59 -9.34 10.75
CA GLY A 38 -8.35 -9.99 11.14
C GLY A 38 -7.46 -9.10 12.02
N SER A 39 -6.34 -9.66 12.49
CA SER A 39 -5.42 -8.93 13.36
C SER A 39 -4.79 -7.74 12.62
N PRO A 40 -4.78 -6.51 13.19
CA PRO A 40 -4.12 -5.38 12.55
C PRO A 40 -2.60 -5.58 12.40
N ASN A 41 -2.00 -6.48 13.19
CA ASN A 41 -0.57 -6.83 13.10
C ASN A 41 -0.21 -7.62 11.83
N GLU A 42 -1.20 -8.10 11.08
CA GLU A 42 -1.01 -8.71 9.76
C GLU A 42 -0.67 -7.65 8.69
N ILE A 43 -1.02 -6.39 8.92
CA ILE A 43 -0.67 -5.28 8.04
C ILE A 43 0.83 -5.01 8.17
N GLN A 44 1.55 -5.27 7.09
CA GLN A 44 3.00 -5.13 7.05
C GLN A 44 3.43 -4.25 5.89
N THR A 45 4.56 -3.56 6.08
CA THR A 45 5.24 -2.83 5.00
C THR A 45 6.24 -3.74 4.32
N ARG A 46 6.11 -3.91 3.01
CA ARG A 46 6.98 -4.75 2.18
C ARG A 46 7.46 -3.96 0.97
N ARG A 47 8.75 -4.07 0.64
CA ARG A 47 9.33 -3.47 -0.56
C ARG A 47 9.21 -4.47 -1.71
N LEU A 48 8.54 -4.08 -2.80
CA LEU A 48 8.33 -4.92 -3.98
C LEU A 48 9.44 -4.73 -5.03
N THR A 49 9.84 -3.48 -5.24
CA THR A 49 10.96 -3.07 -6.12
C THR A 49 11.79 -2.01 -5.40
N HIS A 50 12.81 -1.45 -6.05
CA HIS A 50 13.62 -0.39 -5.44
C HIS A 50 12.76 0.82 -5.00
N ASN A 51 11.73 1.17 -5.77
CA ASN A 51 10.88 2.35 -5.56
C ASN A 51 9.40 2.06 -5.28
N VAL A 52 8.94 0.79 -5.30
CA VAL A 52 7.55 0.43 -4.98
C VAL A 52 7.48 -0.29 -3.63
N ILE A 53 6.67 0.26 -2.73
CA ILE A 53 6.48 -0.23 -1.35
C ILE A 53 4.98 -0.47 -1.14
N LEU A 54 4.64 -1.63 -0.58
CA LEU A 54 3.28 -2.10 -0.37
C LEU A 54 3.00 -2.26 1.13
N CYS A 55 1.87 -1.74 1.61
CA CYS A 55 1.45 -1.79 3.01
C CYS A 55 0.11 -2.53 3.14
N GLY A 56 0.08 -3.66 3.85
CA GLY A 56 -1.15 -4.43 4.06
C GLY A 56 -0.91 -5.89 4.35
N ASP A 57 -1.98 -6.69 4.43
CA ASP A 57 -1.88 -8.12 4.73
C ASP A 57 -1.64 -9.00 3.48
N LEU A 58 -1.92 -8.45 2.29
CA LEU A 58 -1.81 -9.08 0.97
C LEU A 58 -2.69 -10.32 0.75
N VAL A 59 -3.68 -10.54 1.59
CA VAL A 59 -4.56 -11.72 1.57
C VAL A 59 -6.03 -11.31 1.56
N SER A 60 -6.44 -10.31 2.34
CA SER A 60 -7.85 -10.02 2.60
C SER A 60 -8.46 -9.11 1.54
N ALA A 61 -9.31 -9.67 0.69
CA ALA A 61 -10.07 -8.91 -0.31
C ALA A 61 -11.51 -8.63 0.13
N ALA A 62 -12.04 -7.46 -0.24
CA ALA A 62 -13.42 -7.11 0.04
C ALA A 62 -14.38 -8.02 -0.74
N LYS A 63 -15.38 -8.58 -0.06
CA LYS A 63 -16.39 -9.48 -0.61
C LYS A 63 -17.71 -9.37 0.18
N PRO A 64 -18.84 -9.88 -0.31
CA PRO A 64 -20.08 -9.90 0.46
C PRO A 64 -19.88 -10.53 1.84
N GLY A 65 -20.25 -9.80 2.90
CA GLY A 65 -20.06 -10.21 4.30
C GLY A 65 -18.69 -9.87 4.91
N GLU A 66 -17.73 -9.38 4.12
CA GLU A 66 -16.39 -9.03 4.58
C GLU A 66 -15.87 -7.82 3.77
N GLY A 67 -16.26 -6.62 4.19
CA GLY A 67 -15.87 -5.37 3.54
C GLY A 67 -14.51 -4.83 3.98
N LEU A 68 -14.11 -3.72 3.36
CA LEU A 68 -13.02 -2.89 3.89
C LEU A 68 -13.38 -2.41 5.30
N MET A 69 -12.43 -2.53 6.23
CA MET A 69 -12.65 -2.11 7.62
C MET A 69 -11.83 -0.86 7.92
N ALA A 70 -12.52 0.21 8.34
CA ALA A 70 -11.87 1.49 8.65
C ALA A 70 -10.65 1.37 9.58
N PRO A 71 -10.66 0.54 10.65
CA PRO A 71 -9.46 0.33 11.48
C PRO A 71 -8.26 -0.21 10.70
N ARG A 72 -8.46 -1.20 9.81
CA ARG A 72 -7.39 -1.77 8.98
C ARG A 72 -6.88 -0.75 7.97
N VAL A 73 -7.78 0.01 7.35
CA VAL A 73 -7.43 1.11 6.44
C VAL A 73 -6.56 2.16 7.15
N MET A 74 -6.91 2.56 8.38
CA MET A 74 -6.12 3.52 9.15
C MET A 74 -4.72 3.01 9.48
N VAL A 75 -4.58 1.72 9.84
CA VAL A 75 -3.27 1.11 10.10
C VAL A 75 -2.41 1.14 8.84
N ALA A 76 -2.95 0.70 7.69
CA ALA A 76 -2.22 0.73 6.42
C ALA A 76 -1.83 2.17 6.02
N ALA A 77 -2.73 3.14 6.17
CA ALA A 77 -2.42 4.55 5.93
C ALA A 77 -1.29 5.06 6.85
N GLY A 78 -1.28 4.65 8.12
CA GLY A 78 -0.20 4.93 9.05
C GLY A 78 1.16 4.34 8.61
N HIS A 79 1.15 3.11 8.09
CA HIS A 79 2.33 2.52 7.46
C HIS A 79 2.78 3.32 6.24
N GLN A 80 1.86 3.68 5.33
CA GLN A 80 2.17 4.46 4.13
C GLN A 80 2.78 5.83 4.47
N ALA A 81 2.21 6.53 5.45
CA ALA A 81 2.71 7.82 5.92
C ALA A 81 4.11 7.69 6.55
N THR A 82 4.32 6.67 7.38
CA THR A 82 5.62 6.42 8.03
C THR A 82 6.70 6.13 6.99
N VAL A 83 6.40 5.33 5.98
CA VAL A 83 7.31 5.07 4.85
C VAL A 83 7.66 6.37 4.13
N MET A 84 6.68 7.23 3.86
CA MET A 84 6.94 8.49 3.19
C MET A 84 7.84 9.42 4.02
N LEU A 85 7.60 9.51 5.33
CA LEU A 85 8.46 10.28 6.25
C LEU A 85 9.90 9.75 6.24
N ARG A 86 10.08 8.43 6.25
CA ARG A 86 11.39 7.80 6.16
C ARG A 86 12.12 8.17 4.87
N ILE A 87 11.45 8.05 3.72
CA ILE A 87 11.98 8.44 2.41
C ILE A 87 12.41 9.92 2.41
N LEU A 88 11.54 10.82 2.88
CA LEU A 88 11.82 12.26 2.95
C LEU A 88 12.99 12.59 3.88
N ALA A 89 13.16 11.81 4.95
CA ALA A 89 14.28 11.95 5.87
C ALA A 89 15.59 11.29 5.36
N GLY A 90 15.62 10.75 4.14
CA GLY A 90 16.78 10.05 3.58
C GLY A 90 17.08 8.71 4.28
N ARG A 91 16.08 8.11 4.93
CA ARG A 91 16.18 6.81 5.60
C ARG A 91 15.42 5.78 4.77
N GLU A 92 16.12 4.98 3.98
CA GLU A 92 15.49 3.86 3.26
C GLU A 92 15.06 2.73 4.20
#